data_AF-A0A159ZLU7-F1
#
_entry.id   AF-A0A159ZLU7-F1
#
_cell.length_a   1.000
_cell.length_b   1.000
_cell.length_c   1.000
_cell.angle_alpha   90.00
_cell.angle_beta   90.00
_cell.angle_gamma   90.00
#
_symmetry.space_group_name_H-M   'P 1'
#
loop_
_entity.id
_entity.type
_entity.pdbx_description
1 polymer ?
#
loop_
_entity_poly.entity_id
_entity_poly.type
_entity_poly.pdbx_seq_one_letter_code
_entity_poly.pdbx_strand_id
1 'polypeptide(L)'
;NRRLGREDETGAGVLTKDDIVDVMKRLIDIRNGNDEVDDIDHLGNRRIRSVGEMAENQFRVGLVRVERAVKERLSLGDLDTLMPQDLINAKPISAAVKEFFGSSQLSQFMDQNNPLSEVTHKRRISALGPGGLTRERAGFEVRDVHPTHYGRLCPIETPEGPNIGLINSLSVYSRTNEYGFLETPYRKVIDGVITDEVDYLSAIEEGKYVIAQANAATTEDGRLKDELIPCRHKGESTFMNADQIQYMDVSPQQIVSVAV
;
A
#
# COMPACT_ATOMS: atom_id res chain seq x y z
N ASN A 1 12.10 2.23 12.21
CA ASN A 1 11.63 2.44 13.61
C ASN A 1 10.61 1.42 14.06
N ARG A 2 9.41 1.33 13.46
CA ARG A 2 8.34 0.40 13.90
C ARG A 2 8.78 -1.07 14.07
N ARG A 3 9.48 -1.64 13.09
CA ARG A 3 9.99 -3.03 13.15
C ARG A 3 11.01 -3.27 14.28
N LEU A 4 11.78 -2.24 14.64
CA LEU A 4 12.76 -2.28 15.73
C LEU A 4 12.15 -1.96 17.10
N GLY A 5 10.84 -1.66 17.17
CA GLY A 5 10.15 -1.35 18.42
C GLY A 5 10.48 0.04 18.99
N ARG A 6 10.92 0.98 18.15
CA ARG A 6 11.16 2.37 18.57
C ARG A 6 9.87 3.17 18.61
N GLU A 7 9.76 4.11 19.56
CA GLU A 7 8.58 4.96 19.74
C GLU A 7 8.42 6.00 18.63
N ASP A 8 9.52 6.58 18.15
CA ASP A 8 9.49 7.60 17.11
C ASP A 8 9.09 7.03 15.74
N GLU A 9 8.00 7.51 15.17
CA GLU A 9 7.57 7.12 13.81
C GLU A 9 8.41 7.77 12.71
N THR A 10 8.98 8.95 12.99
CA THR A 10 9.81 9.71 12.05
C THR A 10 11.30 9.60 12.42
N GLY A 11 12.17 9.91 11.45
CA GLY A 11 13.62 9.82 11.65
C GLY A 11 14.39 10.43 10.48
N ALA A 12 15.72 10.42 10.58
CA ALA A 12 16.58 10.91 9.51
C ALA A 12 16.46 10.03 8.26
N GLY A 13 16.59 10.64 7.07
CA GLY A 13 16.60 9.91 5.78
C GLY A 13 17.92 9.18 5.47
N VAL A 14 18.88 9.18 6.40
CA VAL A 14 20.18 8.53 6.28
C VAL A 14 20.37 7.58 7.46
N LEU A 15 21.10 6.49 7.24
CA LEU A 15 21.36 5.48 8.26
C LEU A 15 22.35 5.97 9.32
N THR A 16 22.05 5.69 10.58
CA THR A 16 22.94 5.91 11.72
C THR A 16 23.65 4.62 12.13
N LYS A 17 24.70 4.74 12.96
CA LYS A 17 25.40 3.56 13.49
C LYS A 17 24.48 2.69 14.37
N ASP A 18 23.61 3.34 15.13
CA ASP A 18 22.67 2.65 16.03
C ASP A 18 21.63 1.85 15.24
N ASP A 19 21.16 2.36 14.09
CA ASP A 19 20.30 1.60 13.17
C ASP A 19 20.93 0.27 12.74
N ILE A 20 22.21 0.30 12.38
CA ILE A 20 22.93 -0.89 11.92
C ILE A 20 23.09 -1.89 13.06
N VAL A 21 23.45 -1.42 14.26
CA VAL A 21 23.62 -2.26 15.45
C VAL A 21 22.29 -2.92 15.84
N ASP A 22 21.19 -2.17 15.84
CA ASP A 22 19.87 -2.70 16.21
C ASP A 22 19.34 -3.71 15.18
N VAL A 23 19.59 -3.48 13.88
CA VAL A 23 19.26 -4.46 12.83
C VAL A 23 20.07 -5.75 13.03
N MET A 24 21.35 -5.67 13.37
CA MET A 24 22.17 -6.86 13.64
C MET A 24 21.69 -7.63 14.87
N LYS A 25 21.33 -6.93 15.97
CA LYS A 25 20.74 -7.56 17.15
C LYS A 25 19.46 -8.30 16.80
N ARG A 26 18.56 -7.64 16.06
CA ARG A 26 17.30 -8.23 15.61
C ARG A 26 17.51 -9.48 14.76
N LEU A 27 18.50 -9.47 13.86
CA LEU A 27 18.86 -10.64 13.06
C LEU A 27 19.33 -11.82 13.94
N ILE A 28 20.11 -11.53 14.99
CA ILE A 28 20.56 -12.53 15.96
C ILE A 28 19.35 -13.07 16.77
N ASP A 29 18.41 -12.20 17.16
CA ASP A 29 17.21 -12.60 17.89
C ASP A 29 16.32 -13.55 17.07
N ILE A 30 16.11 -13.27 15.78
CA ILE A 30 15.42 -14.17 14.84
C ILE A 30 16.16 -15.51 14.77
N ARG A 31 17.49 -15.48 14.63
CA ARG A 31 18.31 -16.70 14.56
C ARG A 31 18.21 -17.55 15.83
N ASN A 32 18.08 -16.90 16.99
CA ASN A 32 17.93 -17.52 18.30
C ASN A 32 16.50 -18.00 18.59
N GLY A 33 15.52 -17.66 17.74
CA GLY A 33 14.11 -18.03 17.91
C GLY A 33 13.32 -17.12 18.86
N ASN A 34 13.85 -15.93 19.15
CA ASN A 34 13.17 -14.92 20.00
C ASN A 34 12.29 -13.97 19.19
N ASP A 35 12.28 -14.09 17.87
CA ASP A 35 11.47 -13.28 16.96
C ASP A 35 11.15 -14.02 15.66
N GLU A 36 10.14 -13.55 14.94
CA GLU A 36 9.65 -14.15 13.70
C GLU A 36 10.25 -13.48 12.45
N VAL A 37 10.26 -14.23 11.34
CA VAL A 37 10.69 -13.74 10.04
C VAL A 37 9.55 -12.96 9.40
N ASP A 38 9.87 -11.85 8.73
CA ASP A 38 8.87 -11.03 8.06
C ASP A 38 8.35 -11.73 6.78
N ASP A 39 7.04 -11.68 6.59
CA ASP A 39 6.38 -12.14 5.37
C ASP A 39 6.43 -11.04 4.29
N ILE A 40 7.07 -11.34 3.15
CA ILE A 40 7.24 -10.40 2.03
C ILE A 40 5.91 -10.08 1.30
N ASP A 41 4.92 -10.97 1.38
CA ASP A 41 3.64 -10.86 0.68
C ASP A 41 2.58 -10.14 1.50
N HIS A 42 2.80 -10.03 2.82
CA HIS A 42 1.96 -9.25 3.72
C HIS A 42 1.82 -7.80 3.22
N LEU A 43 0.59 -7.29 3.07
CA LEU A 43 0.35 -5.94 2.54
C LEU A 43 0.91 -4.81 3.42
N GLY A 44 1.25 -5.09 4.67
CA GLY A 44 2.02 -4.18 5.53
C GLY A 44 3.46 -3.94 5.04
N ASN A 45 3.99 -4.82 4.19
CA ASN A 45 5.33 -4.72 3.60
C ASN A 45 5.29 -4.30 2.12
N ARG A 46 4.10 -4.15 1.54
CA ARG A 46 3.88 -3.75 0.15
C ARG A 46 3.17 -2.42 0.08
N ARG A 47 3.88 -1.40 -0.41
CA ARG A 47 3.39 -0.02 -0.51
C ARG A 47 2.91 0.31 -1.92
N ILE A 48 1.76 0.97 -2.02
CA ILE A 48 1.23 1.50 -3.27
C ILE A 48 1.93 2.81 -3.61
N ARG A 49 2.30 2.94 -4.88
CA ARG A 49 2.78 4.18 -5.47
C ARG A 49 1.74 4.69 -6.45
N SER A 50 1.22 5.88 -6.20
CA SER A 50 0.28 6.54 -7.11
C SER A 50 1.02 7.36 -8.17
N VAL A 51 0.28 7.80 -9.19
CA VAL A 51 0.82 8.62 -10.28
C VAL A 51 1.54 9.88 -9.78
N GLY A 52 1.04 10.52 -8.72
CA GLY A 52 1.63 11.72 -8.14
C GLY A 52 3.06 11.50 -7.65
N GLU A 53 3.30 10.46 -6.84
CA GLU A 53 4.64 10.13 -6.33
C GLU A 53 5.59 9.71 -7.45
N MET A 54 5.10 8.92 -8.42
CA MET A 54 5.92 8.53 -9.56
C MET A 54 6.33 9.74 -10.40
N ALA A 55 5.41 10.65 -10.67
CA ALA A 55 5.68 11.89 -11.38
C ALA A 55 6.63 12.81 -10.59
N GLU A 56 6.47 12.92 -9.27
CA GLU A 56 7.36 13.68 -8.40
C GLU A 56 8.80 13.15 -8.48
N ASN A 57 8.98 11.83 -8.44
CA ASN A 57 10.31 11.21 -8.58
C ASN A 57 10.96 11.56 -9.92
N GLN A 58 10.22 11.50 -11.02
CA GLN A 58 10.75 11.87 -12.34
C GLN A 58 11.03 13.36 -12.46
N PHE A 59 10.19 14.19 -11.85
CA PHE A 59 10.41 15.63 -11.75
C PHE A 59 11.68 15.95 -10.95
N ARG A 60 11.90 15.26 -9.81
CA ARG A 60 13.11 15.37 -8.99
C ARG A 60 14.36 14.98 -9.76
N VAL A 61 14.33 13.90 -10.55
CA VAL A 61 15.43 13.53 -11.45
C VAL A 61 15.72 14.64 -12.46
N GLY A 62 14.68 15.27 -13.01
CA GLY A 62 14.79 16.46 -13.86
C GLY A 62 15.46 17.64 -13.15
N LEU A 63 15.06 17.92 -11.90
CA LEU A 63 15.65 18.99 -11.09
C LEU A 63 17.12 18.75 -10.76
N VAL A 64 17.52 17.53 -10.41
CA VAL A 64 18.94 17.20 -10.14
C VAL A 64 19.83 17.48 -11.37
N ARG A 65 19.32 17.22 -12.59
CA ARG A 65 20.01 17.56 -13.83
C ARG A 65 20.15 19.07 -14.02
N VAL A 66 19.09 19.82 -13.72
CA VAL A 66 19.11 21.29 -13.78
C VAL A 66 20.07 21.86 -12.74
N GLU A 67 20.01 21.37 -11.49
CA GLU A 67 20.89 21.78 -10.41
C GLU A 67 22.38 21.65 -10.79
N ARG A 68 22.75 20.51 -11.39
CA ARG A 68 24.12 20.29 -11.87
C ARG A 68 24.54 21.33 -12.92
N ALA A 69 23.71 21.56 -13.94
CA ALA A 69 24.00 22.52 -14.99
C ALA A 69 24.09 23.97 -14.44
N VAL A 70 23.25 24.32 -13.47
CA VAL A 70 23.27 25.62 -12.80
C VAL A 70 24.56 25.78 -11.99
N LYS A 71 24.96 24.77 -11.20
CA LYS A 71 26.23 24.80 -10.43
C LYS A 71 27.45 24.94 -11.33
N GLU A 72 27.48 24.23 -12.46
CA GLU A 72 28.55 24.33 -13.45
C GLU A 72 28.61 25.74 -14.07
N ARG A 73 27.46 26.34 -14.42
CA ARG A 73 27.40 27.71 -14.97
C ARG A 73 27.78 28.79 -13.96
N LEU A 74 27.35 28.66 -12.72
CA LEU A 74 27.71 29.59 -11.64
C LEU A 74 29.22 29.57 -11.34
N SER A 75 29.90 28.44 -11.61
CA SER A 75 31.35 28.32 -11.42
C SER A 75 32.17 28.99 -12.52
N LEU A 76 31.60 29.15 -13.74
CA LEU A 76 32.32 29.60 -14.94
C LEU A 76 31.90 31.00 -15.42
N GLY A 77 30.75 31.51 -14.98
CA GLY A 77 30.15 32.75 -15.48
C GLY A 77 30.54 33.99 -14.67
N ASP A 78 30.49 35.15 -15.33
CA ASP A 78 30.54 36.45 -14.67
C ASP A 78 29.20 36.74 -13.99
N LEU A 79 29.21 36.79 -12.65
CA LEU A 79 28.00 36.84 -11.82
C LEU A 79 27.21 38.15 -11.98
N ASP A 80 27.87 39.25 -12.39
CA ASP A 80 27.26 40.58 -12.43
C ASP A 80 26.27 40.76 -13.59
N THR A 81 26.38 39.94 -14.63
CA THR A 81 25.53 40.02 -15.84
C THR A 81 24.45 38.94 -15.92
N LEU A 82 24.47 37.99 -15.00
CA LEU A 82 23.78 36.71 -15.16
C LEU A 82 22.40 36.75 -14.49
N MET A 83 21.33 36.60 -15.28
CA MET A 83 19.96 36.58 -14.75
C MET A 83 19.50 35.15 -14.45
N PRO A 84 18.62 34.92 -13.45
CA PRO A 84 18.14 33.58 -13.11
C PRO A 84 17.49 32.80 -14.26
N GLN A 85 16.84 33.51 -15.19
CA GLN A 85 16.24 32.90 -16.39
C GLN A 85 17.28 32.28 -17.35
N ASP A 86 18.52 32.78 -17.35
CA ASP A 86 19.60 32.27 -18.19
C ASP A 86 20.18 30.96 -17.65
N LEU A 87 20.02 30.73 -16.34
CA LEU A 87 20.47 29.53 -15.64
C LEU A 87 19.51 28.36 -15.81
N ILE A 88 18.20 28.63 -15.86
CA ILE A 88 17.16 27.60 -15.83
C ILE A 88 16.76 27.18 -17.25
N ASN A 89 17.09 25.94 -17.62
CA ASN A 89 16.59 25.31 -18.85
C ASN A 89 15.45 24.35 -18.51
N ALA A 90 14.27 24.56 -19.10
CA ALA A 90 13.10 23.70 -18.88
C ALA A 90 13.16 22.36 -19.65
N LYS A 91 14.03 22.23 -20.67
CA LYS A 91 14.10 21.03 -21.53
C LYS A 91 14.39 19.74 -20.74
N PRO A 92 15.37 19.68 -19.81
CA PRO A 92 15.66 18.47 -19.04
C PRO A 92 14.48 18.01 -18.18
N ILE A 93 13.74 18.95 -17.58
CA ILE A 93 12.55 18.66 -16.76
C ILE A 93 11.44 18.10 -17.63
N SER A 94 11.09 18.83 -18.70
CA SER A 94 10.04 18.42 -19.63
C SER A 94 10.35 17.09 -20.31
N ALA A 95 11.62 16.80 -20.62
CA ALA A 95 12.04 15.53 -21.20
C ALA A 95 11.82 14.36 -20.23
N ALA A 96 12.22 14.48 -18.96
CA ALA A 96 12.03 13.45 -17.96
C ALA A 96 10.54 13.12 -17.74
N VAL A 97 9.68 14.16 -17.67
CA VAL A 97 8.23 13.98 -17.52
C VAL A 97 7.62 13.34 -18.78
N LYS A 98 8.01 13.78 -19.98
CA LYS A 98 7.52 13.20 -21.24
C LYS A 98 7.93 11.75 -21.42
N GLU A 99 9.17 11.40 -21.05
CA GLU A 99 9.68 10.03 -21.09
C GLU A 99 8.87 9.11 -20.17
N PHE A 100 8.54 9.57 -18.97
CA PHE A 100 7.68 8.84 -18.05
C PHE A 100 6.29 8.55 -18.62
N PHE A 101 5.57 9.58 -19.10
CA PHE A 101 4.23 9.37 -19.64
C PHE A 101 4.22 8.69 -21.02
N GLY A 102 5.29 8.82 -21.80
CA GLY A 102 5.37 8.26 -23.15
C GLY A 102 5.88 6.82 -23.23
N SER A 103 6.70 6.38 -22.28
CA SER A 103 7.41 5.09 -22.39
C SER A 103 7.30 4.20 -21.16
N SER A 104 6.71 4.66 -20.05
CA SER A 104 6.50 3.82 -18.87
C SER A 104 5.51 2.69 -19.16
N GLN A 105 5.81 1.49 -18.67
CA GLN A 105 4.90 0.34 -18.71
C GLN A 105 3.58 0.59 -17.96
N LEU A 106 3.58 1.54 -17.02
CA LEU A 106 2.39 1.93 -16.24
C LEU A 106 1.56 3.01 -16.92
N SER A 107 2.10 3.68 -17.95
CA SER A 107 1.38 4.64 -18.77
C SER A 107 0.79 3.92 -19.98
N GLN A 108 -0.45 3.45 -19.83
CA GLN A 108 -1.12 2.60 -20.82
C GLN A 108 -2.29 3.33 -21.47
N PHE A 109 -2.68 2.90 -22.67
CA PHE A 109 -3.94 3.33 -23.27
C PHE A 109 -5.11 2.90 -22.39
N MET A 110 -6.01 3.82 -22.10
CA MET A 110 -7.18 3.55 -21.28
C MET A 110 -8.10 2.57 -22.00
N ASP A 111 -8.51 1.50 -21.31
CA ASP A 111 -9.58 0.62 -21.78
C ASP A 111 -10.92 1.39 -21.78
N GLN A 112 -11.48 1.58 -22.98
CA GLN A 112 -12.67 2.38 -23.23
C GLN A 112 -13.80 1.56 -23.86
N ASN A 113 -13.79 0.24 -23.68
CA ASN A 113 -14.85 -0.61 -24.24
C ASN A 113 -16.24 -0.30 -23.65
N ASN A 114 -16.30 0.04 -22.36
CA ASN A 114 -17.51 0.45 -21.65
C ASN A 114 -17.14 1.22 -20.36
N PRO A 115 -18.09 1.89 -19.68
CA PRO A 115 -17.80 2.65 -18.47
C PRO A 115 -17.20 1.82 -17.33
N LEU A 116 -17.58 0.55 -17.19
CA LEU A 116 -17.02 -0.33 -16.17
C LEU A 116 -15.54 -0.62 -16.43
N SER A 117 -15.16 -0.90 -17.69
CA SER A 117 -13.76 -1.08 -18.09
C SER A 117 -12.89 0.13 -17.75
N GLU A 118 -13.41 1.35 -17.89
CA GLU A 118 -12.67 2.56 -17.54
C GLU A 118 -12.45 2.66 -16.02
N VAL A 119 -13.49 2.40 -15.23
CA VAL A 119 -13.42 2.47 -13.77
C VAL A 119 -12.50 1.40 -13.20
N THR A 120 -12.61 0.16 -13.69
CA THR A 120 -11.74 -0.95 -13.22
C THR A 120 -10.29 -0.72 -13.61
N HIS A 121 -10.03 -0.21 -14.82
CA HIS A 121 -8.67 0.08 -15.26
C HIS A 121 -8.01 1.16 -14.40
N LYS A 122 -8.74 2.21 -14.01
CA LYS A 122 -8.23 3.26 -13.10
C LYS A 122 -7.99 2.76 -11.67
N ARG A 123 -8.69 1.70 -11.24
CA ARG A 123 -8.58 1.09 -9.91
C ARG A 123 -7.65 -0.13 -9.87
N ARG A 124 -6.85 -0.33 -10.91
CA ARG A 124 -5.92 -1.45 -11.06
C ARG A 124 -4.60 -1.16 -10.36
N ILE A 125 -4.07 -2.18 -9.69
CA ILE A 125 -2.75 -2.20 -9.08
C ILE A 125 -1.88 -3.22 -9.82
N SER A 126 -0.63 -2.84 -10.07
CA SER A 126 0.35 -3.67 -10.76
C SER A 126 1.58 -3.87 -9.87
N ALA A 127 1.98 -5.13 -9.66
CA ALA A 127 3.27 -5.48 -9.09
C ALA A 127 4.42 -5.34 -10.10
N LEU A 128 4.10 -5.18 -11.40
CA LEU A 128 5.04 -4.98 -12.48
C LEU A 128 5.40 -3.49 -12.66
N GLY A 129 6.56 -3.23 -13.24
CA GLY A 129 7.02 -1.89 -13.63
C GLY A 129 8.32 -1.47 -12.94
N PRO A 130 8.74 -0.20 -13.08
CA PRO A 130 9.98 0.30 -12.51
C PRO A 130 10.01 0.15 -10.98
N GLY A 131 10.96 -0.64 -10.46
CA GLY A 131 11.09 -0.93 -9.04
C GLY A 131 10.14 -2.01 -8.51
N GLY A 132 9.36 -2.65 -9.38
CA GLY A 132 8.53 -3.82 -9.07
C GLY A 132 9.16 -5.13 -9.51
N LEU A 133 8.34 -6.17 -9.58
CA LEU A 133 8.72 -7.50 -10.04
C LEU A 133 8.75 -7.58 -11.57
N THR A 134 9.58 -8.48 -12.10
CA THR A 134 9.49 -8.90 -13.51
C THR A 134 8.71 -10.21 -13.60
N ARG A 135 8.04 -10.44 -14.73
CA ARG A 135 7.23 -11.65 -14.94
C ARG A 135 8.00 -12.95 -14.71
N GLU A 136 9.26 -12.98 -15.11
CA GLU A 136 10.14 -14.15 -15.00
C GLU A 136 10.64 -14.40 -13.58
N ARG A 137 10.73 -13.35 -12.75
CA ARG A 137 11.18 -13.43 -11.35
C ARG A 137 10.03 -13.61 -10.37
N ALA A 138 8.79 -13.43 -10.82
CA ALA A 138 7.60 -13.61 -10.01
C ALA A 138 7.28 -15.11 -9.87
N GLY A 139 7.65 -15.69 -8.73
CA GLY A 139 7.33 -17.06 -8.35
C GLY A 139 5.84 -17.28 -8.08
N PHE A 140 5.49 -18.46 -7.56
CA PHE A 140 4.11 -18.80 -7.21
C PHE A 140 3.60 -18.02 -5.99
N GLU A 141 4.43 -17.84 -4.96
CA GLU A 141 4.06 -17.21 -3.67
C GLU A 141 3.49 -15.80 -3.87
N VAL A 142 4.20 -14.95 -4.63
CA VAL A 142 3.78 -13.56 -4.89
C VAL A 142 2.50 -13.41 -5.71
N ARG A 143 2.02 -14.50 -6.34
CA ARG A 143 0.79 -14.55 -7.15
C ARG A 143 -0.40 -15.07 -6.36
N ASP A 144 -0.16 -15.68 -5.20
CA ASP A 144 -1.21 -16.28 -4.39
C ASP A 144 -2.01 -15.21 -3.64
N VAL A 145 -3.20 -15.59 -3.17
CA VAL A 145 -4.06 -14.71 -2.39
C VAL A 145 -3.62 -14.74 -0.93
N HIS A 146 -3.00 -13.65 -0.48
CA HIS A 146 -2.62 -13.49 0.91
C HIS A 146 -3.82 -13.07 1.79
N PRO A 147 -3.96 -13.54 3.05
CA PRO A 147 -5.06 -13.15 3.94
C PRO A 147 -5.24 -11.62 4.09
N THR A 148 -4.16 -10.85 4.08
CA THR A 148 -4.23 -9.38 4.19
C THR A 148 -4.89 -8.69 2.99
N HIS A 149 -5.11 -9.40 1.87
CA HIS A 149 -5.86 -8.88 0.74
C HIS A 149 -7.32 -8.57 1.11
N TYR A 150 -7.85 -9.20 2.16
CA TYR A 150 -9.21 -9.02 2.62
C TYR A 150 -9.56 -7.53 2.79
N GLY A 151 -10.61 -7.08 2.10
CA GLY A 151 -11.08 -5.69 2.11
C GLY A 151 -10.20 -4.68 1.34
N ARG A 152 -9.02 -5.09 0.86
CA ARG A 152 -8.00 -4.20 0.26
C ARG A 152 -7.80 -4.44 -1.23
N LEU A 153 -7.59 -5.70 -1.61
CA LEU A 153 -7.42 -6.16 -2.98
C LEU A 153 -8.47 -7.24 -3.26
N CYS A 154 -9.09 -7.16 -4.43
CA CYS A 154 -10.05 -8.15 -4.85
C CYS A 154 -9.32 -9.49 -5.14
N PRO A 155 -9.72 -10.60 -4.48
CA PRO A 155 -9.06 -11.89 -4.67
C PRO A 155 -9.45 -12.58 -5.98
N ILE A 156 -10.52 -12.12 -6.64
CA ILE A 156 -11.09 -12.75 -7.84
C ILE A 156 -10.86 -11.96 -9.13
N GLU A 157 -10.71 -10.63 -9.05
CA GLU A 157 -10.48 -9.80 -10.23
C GLU A 157 -8.97 -9.67 -10.50
N THR A 158 -8.45 -10.63 -11.26
CA THR A 158 -7.10 -10.64 -11.83
C THR A 158 -7.18 -11.12 -13.29
N PRO A 159 -6.33 -10.63 -14.20
CA PRO A 159 -6.22 -11.20 -15.53
C PRO A 159 -5.82 -12.68 -15.46
N GLU A 160 -6.39 -13.49 -16.34
CA GLU A 160 -5.94 -14.86 -16.56
C GLU A 160 -4.60 -14.89 -17.30
N GLY A 161 -3.89 -16.03 -17.22
CA GLY A 161 -2.64 -16.26 -17.94
C GLY A 161 -1.41 -15.69 -17.23
N PRO A 162 -0.39 -15.19 -17.96
CA PRO A 162 0.93 -14.89 -17.39
C PRO A 162 0.94 -13.80 -16.30
N ASN A 163 -0.08 -12.95 -16.24
CA ASN A 163 -0.18 -11.83 -15.29
C ASN A 163 -1.05 -12.16 -14.07
N ILE A 164 -1.53 -13.40 -13.91
CA ILE A 164 -2.33 -13.80 -12.75
C ILE A 164 -1.62 -13.48 -11.44
N GLY A 165 -2.32 -12.80 -10.52
CA GLY A 165 -1.82 -12.38 -9.21
C GLY A 165 -0.81 -11.23 -9.22
N LEU A 166 -0.37 -10.76 -10.40
CA LEU A 166 0.54 -9.63 -10.55
C LEU A 166 -0.20 -8.33 -10.87
N ILE A 167 -1.45 -8.45 -11.28
CA ILE A 167 -2.35 -7.35 -11.58
C ILE A 167 -3.65 -7.64 -10.85
N ASN A 168 -3.97 -6.80 -9.86
CA ASN A 168 -5.15 -6.96 -9.04
C ASN A 168 -5.96 -5.66 -9.07
N SER A 169 -7.26 -5.75 -8.79
CA SER A 169 -8.11 -4.57 -8.64
C SER A 169 -8.31 -4.21 -7.17
N LEU A 170 -8.40 -2.91 -6.87
CA LEU A 170 -8.78 -2.42 -5.55
C LEU A 170 -10.18 -2.89 -5.17
N SER A 171 -10.35 -3.35 -3.93
CA SER A 171 -11.68 -3.64 -3.38
C SER A 171 -12.54 -2.36 -3.25
N VAL A 172 -13.85 -2.51 -3.08
CA VAL A 172 -14.82 -1.39 -3.13
C VAL A 172 -14.47 -0.26 -2.15
N TYR A 173 -14.26 -0.58 -0.87
CA TYR A 173 -14.02 0.41 0.19
C TYR A 173 -12.54 0.63 0.52
N SER A 174 -11.64 -0.06 -0.20
CA SER A 174 -10.19 0.06 0.00
C SER A 174 -9.72 1.49 -0.30
N ARG A 175 -8.83 2.00 0.56
CA ARG A 175 -8.16 3.30 0.36
C ARG A 175 -6.67 3.21 0.65
N THR A 176 -5.92 4.17 0.14
CA THR A 176 -4.50 4.33 0.46
C THR A 176 -4.34 5.38 1.56
N ASN A 177 -3.53 5.09 2.58
CA ASN A 177 -3.25 6.03 3.65
C ASN A 177 -2.11 7.00 3.31
N GLU A 178 -1.80 7.91 4.23
CA GLU A 178 -0.77 8.95 4.02
C GLU A 178 0.62 8.36 3.73
N TYR A 179 0.88 7.16 4.23
CA TYR A 179 2.13 6.44 4.02
C TYR A 179 2.12 5.56 2.76
N GLY A 180 1.02 5.46 2.01
CA GLY A 180 0.94 4.63 0.81
C GLY A 180 0.51 3.16 1.05
N PHE A 181 0.09 2.79 2.25
CA PHE A 181 -0.42 1.43 2.55
C PHE A 181 -1.93 1.35 2.35
N LEU A 182 -2.42 0.15 2.02
CA LEU A 182 -3.85 -0.09 1.85
C LEU A 182 -4.55 -0.29 3.20
N GLU A 183 -5.68 0.37 3.34
CA GLU A 183 -6.57 0.30 4.49
C GLU A 183 -7.99 -0.05 4.04
N THR A 184 -8.74 -0.69 4.93
CA THR A 184 -10.15 -1.01 4.73
C THR A 184 -10.94 -0.58 5.97
N PRO A 185 -12.19 -0.12 5.82
CA PRO A 185 -12.99 0.34 6.94
C PRO A 185 -13.57 -0.82 7.75
N TYR A 186 -13.72 -0.61 9.05
CA TYR A 186 -14.39 -1.48 10.01
C TYR A 186 -15.22 -0.67 10.98
N ARG A 187 -16.36 -1.22 11.42
CA ARG A 187 -17.16 -0.67 12.52
C ARG A 187 -16.59 -1.11 13.86
N LYS A 188 -16.49 -0.18 14.80
CA LYS A 188 -16.00 -0.48 16.14
C LYS A 188 -17.06 -1.16 16.99
N VAL A 189 -16.65 -2.13 17.80
CA VAL A 189 -17.51 -2.85 18.74
C VAL A 189 -17.06 -2.50 20.16
N ILE A 190 -17.99 -1.99 20.96
CA ILE A 190 -17.74 -1.58 22.35
C ILE A 190 -18.74 -2.32 23.23
N ASP A 191 -18.24 -3.10 24.19
CA ASP A 191 -19.06 -3.88 25.13
C ASP A 191 -20.13 -4.76 24.44
N GLY A 192 -19.75 -5.39 23.32
CA GLY A 192 -20.60 -6.26 22.51
C GLY A 192 -21.65 -5.54 21.66
N VAL A 193 -21.66 -4.21 21.64
CA VAL A 193 -22.53 -3.36 20.81
C VAL A 193 -21.75 -2.85 19.61
N ILE A 194 -22.28 -3.06 18.41
CA ILE A 194 -21.71 -2.52 17.17
C ILE A 194 -22.07 -1.05 17.07
N THR A 195 -21.07 -0.20 16.92
CA THR A 195 -21.25 1.26 16.79
C THR A 195 -21.25 1.69 15.32
N ASP A 196 -21.70 2.93 15.07
CA ASP A 196 -21.61 3.58 13.76
C ASP A 196 -20.23 4.26 13.53
N GLU A 197 -19.31 4.18 14.50
CA GLU A 197 -17.94 4.68 14.36
C GLU A 197 -17.16 3.75 13.42
N VAL A 198 -16.62 4.32 12.34
CA VAL A 198 -15.88 3.59 11.31
C VAL A 198 -14.41 4.00 11.33
N ASP A 199 -13.55 3.04 11.64
CA ASP A 199 -12.10 3.19 11.60
C ASP A 199 -11.54 2.45 10.38
N TYR A 200 -10.56 3.06 9.72
CA TYR A 200 -9.82 2.41 8.65
C TYR A 200 -8.55 1.82 9.21
N LEU A 201 -8.37 0.52 9.00
CA LEU A 201 -7.23 -0.21 9.53
C LEU A 201 -6.31 -0.66 8.40
N SER A 202 -5.02 -0.41 8.55
CA SER A 202 -3.98 -1.01 7.70
C SER A 202 -3.82 -2.50 8.00
N ALA A 203 -3.19 -3.25 7.09
CA ALA A 203 -2.93 -4.68 7.31
C ALA A 203 -2.13 -4.95 8.60
N ILE A 204 -1.27 -4.00 9.01
CA ILE A 204 -0.47 -4.10 10.23
C ILE A 204 -1.33 -3.91 11.48
N GLU A 205 -2.31 -3.01 11.43
CA GLU A 205 -3.20 -2.73 12.55
C GLU A 205 -4.28 -3.81 12.68
N GLU A 206 -4.83 -4.27 11.56
CA GLU A 206 -5.86 -5.31 11.51
C GLU A 206 -5.44 -6.57 12.29
N GLY A 207 -4.19 -7.02 12.12
CA GLY A 207 -3.68 -8.23 12.78
C GLY A 207 -3.69 -8.18 14.31
N LYS A 208 -3.83 -7.00 14.93
CA LYS A 208 -3.90 -6.84 16.39
C LYS A 208 -5.30 -7.04 16.95
N TYR A 209 -6.33 -6.93 16.10
CA TYR A 209 -7.72 -6.92 16.52
C TYR A 209 -8.44 -8.22 16.16
N VAL A 210 -9.57 -8.45 16.83
CA VAL A 210 -10.52 -9.52 16.50
C VAL A 210 -11.68 -8.93 15.73
N ILE A 211 -11.89 -9.41 14.50
CA ILE A 211 -12.84 -8.80 13.55
C ILE A 211 -13.94 -9.79 13.17
N ALA A 212 -15.19 -9.44 13.51
CA ALA A 212 -16.37 -10.21 13.13
C ALA A 212 -16.76 -9.99 11.66
N GLN A 213 -17.40 -11.01 11.08
CA GLN A 213 -17.91 -10.95 9.71
C GLN A 213 -19.14 -10.04 9.58
N ALA A 214 -19.35 -9.47 8.38
CA ALA A 214 -20.46 -8.54 8.13
C ALA A 214 -21.86 -9.15 8.33
N ASN A 215 -21.97 -10.48 8.22
CA ASN A 215 -23.20 -11.26 8.31
C ASN A 215 -23.44 -11.87 9.70
N ALA A 216 -22.63 -11.55 10.71
CA ALA A 216 -22.87 -12.01 12.07
C ALA A 216 -24.26 -11.58 12.57
N ALA A 217 -24.96 -12.47 13.27
CA ALA A 217 -26.32 -12.21 13.74
C ALA A 217 -26.33 -11.11 14.81
N THR A 218 -27.21 -10.12 14.63
CA THR A 218 -27.34 -8.98 15.54
C THR A 218 -28.79 -8.85 16.03
N THR A 219 -28.93 -8.24 17.20
CA THR A 219 -30.20 -7.81 17.79
C THR A 219 -30.63 -6.45 17.22
N GLU A 220 -31.87 -6.04 17.44
CA GLU A 220 -32.37 -4.73 16.99
C GLU A 220 -31.58 -3.55 17.58
N ASP A 221 -31.02 -3.73 18.79
CA ASP A 221 -30.18 -2.75 19.48
C ASP A 221 -28.71 -2.77 19.01
N GLY A 222 -28.36 -3.56 17.98
CA GLY A 222 -27.01 -3.64 17.43
C GLY A 222 -26.03 -4.50 18.25
N ARG A 223 -26.51 -5.30 19.20
CA ARG A 223 -25.67 -6.29 19.91
C ARG A 223 -25.50 -7.57 19.12
N LEU A 224 -24.32 -8.18 19.23
CA LEU A 224 -24.05 -9.52 18.72
C LEU A 224 -24.93 -10.55 19.46
N LYS A 225 -25.64 -11.38 18.71
CA LYS A 225 -26.68 -12.27 19.24
C LYS A 225 -26.14 -13.61 19.75
N ASP A 226 -25.17 -14.17 19.04
CA ASP A 226 -24.63 -15.50 19.34
C ASP A 226 -23.49 -15.41 20.37
N GLU A 227 -23.32 -16.45 21.19
CA GLU A 227 -22.21 -16.49 22.16
C GLU A 227 -20.86 -16.62 21.45
N LEU A 228 -20.77 -17.49 20.43
CA LEU A 228 -19.58 -17.72 19.63
C LEU A 228 -19.75 -17.09 18.24
N ILE A 229 -19.00 -16.03 17.98
CA ILE A 229 -19.05 -15.27 16.73
C ILE A 229 -17.91 -15.73 15.81
N PRO A 230 -18.22 -16.09 14.54
CA PRO A 230 -17.19 -16.32 13.55
C PRO A 230 -16.44 -15.01 13.27
N CYS A 231 -15.13 -15.04 13.48
CA CYS A 231 -14.27 -13.88 13.37
C CYS A 231 -12.93 -14.23 12.73
N ARG A 232 -12.17 -13.20 12.38
CA ARG A 232 -10.79 -13.30 11.92
C ARG A 232 -9.86 -12.68 12.95
N HIS A 233 -8.79 -13.38 13.26
CA HIS A 233 -7.72 -12.88 14.11
C HIS A 233 -6.37 -13.38 13.60
N LYS A 234 -5.40 -12.48 13.42
CA LYS A 234 -4.04 -12.79 12.92
C LYS A 234 -4.02 -13.62 11.63
N GLY A 235 -4.94 -13.36 10.70
CA GLY A 235 -5.01 -14.05 9.41
C GLY A 235 -5.74 -15.39 9.43
N GLU A 236 -6.15 -15.89 10.60
CA GLU A 236 -6.92 -17.12 10.73
C GLU A 236 -8.41 -16.85 11.01
N SER A 237 -9.27 -17.75 10.54
CA SER A 237 -10.70 -17.73 10.85
C SER A 237 -10.98 -18.63 12.06
N THR A 238 -11.62 -18.08 13.08
CA THR A 238 -11.90 -18.79 14.33
C THR A 238 -13.24 -18.33 14.92
N PHE A 239 -13.64 -18.91 16.04
CA PHE A 239 -14.79 -18.50 16.83
C PHE A 239 -14.31 -17.88 18.13
N MET A 240 -14.82 -16.70 18.47
CA MET A 240 -14.53 -16.02 19.73
C MET A 240 -15.82 -15.54 20.38
N ASN A 241 -15.76 -15.30 21.68
CA ASN A 241 -16.90 -14.78 22.41
C ASN A 241 -17.24 -13.35 21.97
N ALA A 242 -18.51 -12.97 22.06
CA ALA A 242 -18.97 -11.65 21.66
C ALA A 242 -18.28 -10.48 22.39
N ASP A 243 -17.80 -10.69 23.61
CA ASP A 243 -17.05 -9.72 24.42
C ASP A 243 -15.60 -9.52 23.94
N GLN A 244 -15.05 -10.46 23.19
CA GLN A 244 -13.71 -10.38 22.62
C GLN A 244 -13.68 -9.68 21.25
N ILE A 245 -14.84 -9.49 20.61
CA ILE A 245 -14.94 -8.85 19.30
C ILE A 245 -14.70 -7.35 19.45
N GLN A 246 -13.76 -6.81 18.67
CA GLN A 246 -13.35 -5.40 18.73
C GLN A 246 -13.82 -4.60 17.52
N TYR A 247 -13.92 -5.26 16.37
CA TYR A 247 -14.38 -4.66 15.13
C TYR A 247 -15.29 -5.60 14.34
N MET A 248 -16.05 -5.04 13.41
CA MET A 248 -16.88 -5.78 12.47
C MET A 248 -16.75 -5.17 11.07
N ASP A 249 -16.79 -6.03 10.07
CA ASP A 249 -16.88 -5.64 8.65
C ASP A 249 -18.04 -4.63 8.42
N VAL A 250 -17.82 -3.64 7.54
CA VAL A 250 -18.85 -2.62 7.24
C VAL A 250 -19.92 -3.13 6.28
N SER A 251 -19.53 -4.03 5.37
CA SER A 251 -20.41 -4.57 4.33
C SER A 251 -19.90 -5.91 3.83
N PRO A 252 -20.78 -6.87 3.47
CA PRO A 252 -20.36 -8.10 2.79
C PRO A 252 -19.64 -7.84 1.46
N GLN A 253 -19.92 -6.71 0.80
CA GLN A 253 -19.32 -6.32 -0.48
C GLN A 253 -17.90 -5.77 -0.33
N GLN A 254 -17.39 -5.58 0.88
CA GLN A 254 -16.08 -4.95 1.07
C GLN A 254 -14.91 -5.80 0.53
N ILE A 255 -15.10 -7.11 0.40
CA ILE A 255 -14.05 -8.03 -0.04
C ILE A 255 -13.80 -7.99 -1.55
N VAL A 256 -14.82 -7.60 -2.33
CA VAL A 256 -14.77 -7.63 -3.79
C VAL A 256 -14.42 -6.26 -4.37
N SER A 257 -14.13 -6.21 -5.66
CA SER A 257 -13.95 -4.99 -6.44
C SER A 257 -15.28 -4.48 -7.00
N VAL A 258 -15.23 -3.35 -7.71
CA VAL A 258 -16.41 -2.70 -8.30
C VAL A 258 -17.04 -3.50 -9.44
N ALA A 259 -16.30 -4.43 -10.06
CA ALA A 259 -16.79 -5.22 -11.19
C ALA A 259 -17.56 -6.48 -10.81
N VAL A 260 -17.54 -6.87 -9.53
CA VAL A 260 -18.13 -8.10 -9.01
C VAL A 260 -19.24 -7.74 -8.04
#